data_AF-A0A975PGX9-F1
#
_entry.id   AF-A0A975PGX9-F1
#
_cell.length_a   1.000
_cell.length_b   1.000
_cell.length_c   1.000
_cell.angle_alpha   90.00
_cell.angle_beta   90.00
_cell.angle_gamma   90.00
#
_symmetry.space_group_name_H-M   'P 1'
#
loop_
_entity.id
_entity.type
_entity.pdbx_description
1 polymer ?
#
loop_
_entity_poly.entity_id
_entity_poly.type
_entity_poly.pdbx_seq_one_letter_code
_entity_poly.pdbx_strand_id
1 'polypeptide(L)'
;MKWSIPIATIAGTVVKIHVTFLLLLAAVGMMYFAKGGAVVAAGALAFTGALFLCVLLHEFGHIFAARAFGIRTPDVTLLPIGGLARLERIPEKPVQELIVALAGPMVNVVIAGVLMAMLGLPAADTPRGLDFSSPVGLGQRLMEINIALVIFNMIPAFPMDGGRVLRALLAMFLPYARATAIASMIGQAIAGAGVVMALMWLHPMFFLIALFIFFAARGENEAVQTNEALRHLTLADAMITDFHTLPESGLLKDAADALIAGSQHDFPILAADGSLAGILTRGRLIEGLTHYGPEHPLVGLIFRDIPAVFPATPLKQAFEVLRALPSEVLPVRDTREQGVIGLLSAENIGELLLLRNAIAEWKK
;
A
#
# COMPACT_ATOMS: atom_id res chain seq x y z
N MET A 1 -3.43 -6.20 7.74
CA MET A 1 -4.27 -5.14 8.35
C MET A 1 -4.97 -5.73 9.56
N LYS A 2 -4.91 -5.08 10.74
CA LYS A 2 -5.39 -5.64 12.03
C LYS A 2 -6.93 -5.78 12.13
N TRP A 3 -7.68 -5.20 11.20
CA TRP A 3 -9.15 -5.13 11.22
C TRP A 3 -9.82 -5.83 10.01
N SER A 4 -9.16 -6.86 9.47
CA SER A 4 -9.66 -7.64 8.33
C SER A 4 -9.97 -9.07 8.78
N ILE A 5 -11.18 -9.54 8.47
CA ILE A 5 -11.68 -10.86 8.84
C ILE A 5 -11.64 -11.76 7.59
N PRO A 6 -10.97 -12.93 7.62
CA PRO A 6 -11.01 -13.88 6.50
C PRO A 6 -12.41 -14.51 6.39
N ILE A 7 -12.95 -14.56 5.18
CA ILE A 7 -14.30 -15.09 4.90
C ILE A 7 -14.28 -16.34 4.03
N ALA A 8 -13.30 -16.49 3.14
CA ALA A 8 -13.19 -17.62 2.23
C ALA A 8 -11.74 -17.75 1.72
N THR A 9 -11.38 -18.93 1.22
CA THR A 9 -10.16 -19.12 0.41
C THR A 9 -10.58 -19.63 -0.95
N ILE A 10 -10.32 -18.85 -2.00
CA ILE A 10 -10.70 -19.19 -3.37
C ILE A 10 -9.42 -19.31 -4.19
N ALA A 11 -9.22 -20.49 -4.80
CA ALA A 11 -8.03 -20.81 -5.58
C ALA A 11 -6.71 -20.49 -4.85
N GLY A 12 -6.64 -20.59 -3.52
CA GLY A 12 -5.44 -20.25 -2.74
C GLY A 12 -5.21 -18.77 -2.46
N THR A 13 -6.16 -17.88 -2.80
CA THR A 13 -6.18 -16.49 -2.30
C THR A 13 -7.15 -16.41 -1.13
N VAL A 14 -6.73 -15.84 0.00
CA VAL A 14 -7.62 -15.58 1.14
C VAL A 14 -8.45 -14.32 0.86
N VAL A 15 -9.77 -14.47 0.80
CA VAL A 15 -10.71 -13.35 0.70
C VAL A 15 -11.00 -12.84 2.10
N LYS A 16 -10.77 -11.54 2.32
CA LYS A 16 -10.97 -10.87 3.60
C LYS A 16 -11.98 -9.73 3.45
N ILE A 17 -12.72 -9.46 4.52
CA ILE A 17 -13.59 -8.30 4.63
C ILE A 17 -13.03 -7.39 5.73
N HIS A 18 -12.84 -6.11 5.43
CA HIS A 18 -12.49 -5.13 6.44
C HIS A 18 -13.73 -4.70 7.24
N VAL A 19 -13.61 -4.42 8.54
CA VAL A 19 -14.75 -4.04 9.40
C VAL A 19 -15.53 -2.83 8.85
N THR A 20 -14.86 -1.90 8.18
CA THR A 20 -15.51 -0.75 7.53
C THR A 20 -16.52 -1.15 6.45
N PHE A 21 -16.34 -2.30 5.80
CA PHE A 21 -17.32 -2.84 4.86
C PHE A 21 -18.62 -3.26 5.56
N LEU A 22 -18.52 -3.85 6.75
CA LEU A 22 -19.70 -4.19 7.56
C LEU A 22 -20.45 -2.93 8.00
N LEU A 23 -19.72 -1.86 8.33
CA LEU A 23 -20.32 -0.56 8.63
C LEU A 23 -21.05 0.03 7.41
N LEU A 24 -20.49 -0.12 6.20
CA LEU A 24 -21.17 0.29 4.96
C LEU A 24 -22.48 -0.49 4.77
N LEU A 25 -22.46 -1.81 4.90
CA LEU A 25 -23.68 -2.63 4.79
C LEU A 25 -24.73 -2.22 5.82
N ALA A 26 -24.33 -2.00 7.08
CA ALA A 26 -25.24 -1.53 8.12
C ALA A 26 -25.82 -0.15 7.78
N ALA A 27 -25.00 0.80 7.30
CA ALA A 27 -25.45 2.14 6.91
C ALA A 27 -26.43 2.10 5.72
N VAL A 28 -26.14 1.31 4.69
CA VAL A 28 -27.05 1.10 3.55
C VAL A 28 -28.36 0.47 4.02
N GLY A 29 -28.29 -0.59 4.82
CA GLY A 29 -29.47 -1.26 5.37
C GLY A 29 -30.36 -0.31 6.17
N MET A 30 -29.79 0.46 7.10
CA MET A 30 -30.52 1.44 7.90
C MET A 30 -31.13 2.57 7.05
N MET A 31 -30.37 3.12 6.10
CA MET A 31 -30.83 4.22 5.25
C MET A 31 -32.01 3.80 4.37
N TYR A 32 -31.94 2.62 3.75
CA TYR A 32 -33.01 2.13 2.88
C TYR A 32 -34.19 1.55 3.68
N PHE A 33 -33.96 1.05 4.89
CA PHE A 33 -35.03 0.70 5.82
C PHE A 33 -35.86 1.94 6.19
N ALA A 34 -35.20 3.06 6.51
CA ALA A 34 -35.88 4.31 6.82
C ALA A 34 -36.67 4.89 5.63
N LYS A 35 -36.23 4.64 4.39
CA LYS A 35 -36.89 5.13 3.17
C LYS A 35 -38.08 4.29 2.71
N GLY A 36 -38.05 2.97 2.93
CA GLY A 36 -39.03 2.07 2.31
C GLY A 36 -39.25 0.73 3.03
N GLY A 37 -38.81 0.62 4.28
CA GLY A 37 -39.00 -0.58 5.11
C GLY A 37 -38.10 -1.77 4.73
N ALA A 38 -38.43 -2.93 5.29
CA ALA A 38 -37.57 -4.13 5.22
C ALA A 38 -37.31 -4.64 3.80
N VAL A 39 -38.31 -4.59 2.90
CA VAL A 39 -38.18 -5.09 1.52
C VAL A 39 -37.20 -4.24 0.72
N VAL A 40 -37.30 -2.91 0.82
CA VAL A 40 -36.39 -1.98 0.13
C VAL A 40 -34.97 -2.09 0.68
N ALA A 41 -34.82 -2.23 2.01
CA ALA A 41 -33.52 -2.49 2.63
C ALA A 41 -32.89 -3.79 2.14
N ALA A 42 -33.66 -4.88 2.06
CA ALA A 42 -33.19 -6.17 1.57
C ALA A 42 -32.74 -6.08 0.10
N GLY A 43 -33.51 -5.40 -0.76
CA GLY A 43 -33.14 -5.16 -2.16
C GLY A 43 -31.85 -4.35 -2.30
N ALA A 44 -31.69 -3.28 -1.50
CA ALA A 44 -30.47 -2.47 -1.49
C ALA A 44 -29.25 -3.25 -0.99
N LEU A 45 -29.40 -4.09 0.03
CA LEU A 45 -28.34 -4.96 0.55
C LEU A 45 -27.96 -6.04 -0.47
N ALA A 46 -28.94 -6.67 -1.13
CA ALA A 46 -28.70 -7.65 -2.18
C ALA A 46 -27.96 -7.02 -3.37
N PHE A 47 -28.39 -5.82 -3.80
CA PHE A 47 -27.71 -5.05 -4.84
C PHE A 47 -26.28 -4.71 -4.45
N THR A 48 -26.07 -4.22 -3.23
CA THR A 48 -24.74 -3.90 -2.71
C THR A 48 -23.86 -5.15 -2.69
N GLY A 49 -24.37 -6.29 -2.22
CA GLY A 49 -23.67 -7.57 -2.27
C GLY A 49 -23.29 -7.98 -3.70
N ALA A 50 -24.20 -7.85 -4.66
CA ALA A 50 -23.94 -8.15 -6.07
C ALA A 50 -22.90 -7.21 -6.70
N LEU A 51 -22.93 -5.92 -6.37
CA LEU A 51 -21.92 -4.94 -6.79
C LEU A 51 -20.54 -5.34 -6.27
N PHE A 52 -20.42 -5.65 -4.98
CA PHE A 52 -19.16 -6.08 -4.39
C PHE A 52 -18.69 -7.44 -4.88
N LEU A 53 -19.61 -8.32 -5.28
CA LEU A 53 -19.26 -9.54 -6.00
C LEU A 53 -18.63 -9.21 -7.36
N CYS A 54 -19.16 -8.23 -8.10
CA CYS A 54 -18.55 -7.79 -9.37
C CYS A 54 -17.14 -7.20 -9.12
N VAL A 55 -16.97 -6.39 -8.08
CA VAL A 55 -15.64 -5.88 -7.67
C VAL A 55 -14.70 -7.02 -7.27
N LEU A 56 -15.19 -8.03 -6.54
CA LEU A 56 -14.37 -9.19 -6.20
C LEU A 56 -13.95 -9.97 -7.45
N LEU A 57 -14.88 -10.20 -8.39
CA LEU A 57 -14.59 -10.87 -9.66
C LEU A 57 -13.58 -10.08 -10.51
N HIS A 58 -13.68 -8.75 -10.53
CA HIS A 58 -12.70 -7.84 -11.12
C HIS A 58 -11.29 -8.08 -10.54
N GLU A 59 -11.16 -8.06 -9.22
CA GLU A 59 -9.88 -8.36 -8.54
C GLU A 59 -9.37 -9.76 -8.88
N PHE A 60 -10.26 -10.75 -8.98
CA PHE A 60 -9.89 -12.10 -9.41
C PHE A 60 -9.36 -12.14 -10.84
N GLY A 61 -9.82 -11.26 -11.73
CA GLY A 61 -9.23 -11.06 -13.06
C GLY A 61 -7.75 -10.73 -12.98
N HIS A 62 -7.39 -9.73 -12.18
CA HIS A 62 -5.98 -9.38 -11.93
C HIS A 62 -5.20 -10.53 -11.30
N ILE A 63 -5.78 -11.18 -10.29
CA ILE A 63 -5.14 -12.27 -9.55
C ILE A 63 -4.80 -13.44 -10.47
N PHE A 64 -5.74 -13.89 -11.31
CA PHE A 64 -5.50 -15.00 -12.21
C PHE A 64 -4.49 -14.65 -13.31
N ALA A 65 -4.55 -13.43 -13.86
CA ALA A 65 -3.55 -12.97 -14.82
C ALA A 65 -2.14 -12.90 -14.20
N ALA A 66 -2.00 -12.39 -12.98
CA ALA A 66 -0.71 -12.31 -12.30
C ALA A 66 -0.13 -13.69 -11.98
N ARG A 67 -0.99 -14.64 -11.59
CA ARG A 67 -0.60 -16.03 -11.33
C ARG A 67 -0.11 -16.75 -12.58
N ALA A 68 -0.67 -16.45 -13.74
CA ALA A 68 -0.15 -16.99 -15.01
C ALA A 68 1.33 -16.61 -15.26
N PHE A 69 1.81 -15.53 -14.62
CA PHE A 69 3.21 -15.10 -14.64
C PHE A 69 3.99 -15.53 -13.38
N GLY A 70 3.47 -16.44 -12.58
CA GLY A 70 4.13 -16.98 -11.38
C GLY A 70 4.18 -16.02 -10.19
N ILE A 71 3.33 -15.00 -10.17
CA ILE A 71 3.24 -14.03 -9.07
C ILE A 71 2.23 -14.55 -8.04
N ARG A 72 2.64 -14.69 -6.78
CA ARG A 72 1.72 -15.14 -5.72
C ARG A 72 0.80 -14.00 -5.28
N THR A 73 -0.42 -14.37 -4.93
CA THR A 73 -1.48 -13.44 -4.50
C THR A 73 -2.05 -13.95 -3.17
N PRO A 74 -1.43 -13.61 -2.03
CA PRO A 74 -1.79 -14.19 -0.73
C PRO A 74 -3.23 -13.87 -0.31
N ASP A 75 -3.69 -12.63 -0.53
CA ASP A 75 -4.98 -12.19 -0.05
C ASP A 75 -5.59 -11.04 -0.86
N VAL A 76 -6.92 -10.97 -0.85
CA VAL A 76 -7.73 -9.85 -1.36
C VAL A 76 -8.62 -9.35 -0.24
N THR A 77 -8.64 -8.03 0.00
CA THR A 77 -9.45 -7.43 1.06
C THR A 77 -10.52 -6.52 0.47
N LEU A 78 -11.78 -6.75 0.82
CA LEU A 78 -12.90 -5.88 0.46
C LEU A 78 -13.00 -4.70 1.44
N LEU A 79 -12.99 -3.50 0.88
CA LEU A 79 -13.10 -2.20 1.56
C LEU A 79 -14.31 -1.45 0.99
N PRO A 80 -14.89 -0.45 1.69
CA PRO A 80 -15.98 0.36 1.16
C PRO A 80 -15.66 1.06 -0.17
N ILE A 81 -14.38 1.33 -0.42
CA ILE A 81 -13.88 2.01 -1.62
C ILE A 81 -13.57 1.07 -2.79
N GLY A 82 -13.62 -0.27 -2.58
CA GLY A 82 -13.28 -1.26 -3.61
C GLY A 82 -12.62 -2.52 -3.05
N GLY A 83 -12.05 -3.32 -3.94
CA GLY A 83 -11.19 -4.45 -3.60
C GLY A 83 -9.72 -4.04 -3.56
N LEU A 84 -8.95 -4.62 -2.65
CA LEU A 84 -7.49 -4.46 -2.64
C LEU A 84 -6.85 -5.85 -2.73
N ALA A 85 -6.45 -6.25 -3.93
CA ALA A 85 -5.65 -7.45 -4.14
C ALA A 85 -4.18 -7.19 -3.80
N ARG A 86 -3.62 -8.01 -2.91
CA ARG A 86 -2.19 -7.96 -2.58
C ARG A 86 -1.43 -8.89 -3.51
N LEU A 87 -0.53 -8.34 -4.31
CA LEU A 87 0.45 -9.09 -5.10
C LEU A 87 1.77 -9.18 -4.34
N GLU A 88 2.44 -10.32 -4.40
CA GLU A 88 3.77 -10.52 -3.80
C GLU A 88 4.82 -9.61 -4.42
N ARG A 89 4.72 -9.38 -5.74
CA ARG A 89 5.57 -8.45 -6.49
C ARG A 89 4.82 -7.87 -7.69
N ILE A 90 5.26 -6.71 -8.15
CA ILE A 90 4.81 -6.13 -9.41
C ILE A 90 5.47 -6.91 -10.58
N PRO A 91 4.77 -7.16 -11.71
CA PRO A 91 5.38 -7.79 -12.88
C PRO A 91 6.60 -7.02 -13.38
N GLU A 92 7.69 -7.72 -13.69
CA GLU A 92 8.95 -7.09 -14.13
C GLU A 92 8.90 -6.64 -15.59
N LYS A 93 8.13 -7.34 -16.42
CA LYS A 93 8.01 -7.02 -17.85
C LYS A 93 6.80 -6.11 -18.07
N PRO A 94 6.94 -4.99 -18.81
CA PRO A 94 5.83 -4.09 -19.10
C PRO A 94 4.62 -4.79 -19.73
N VAL A 95 4.85 -5.76 -20.62
CA VAL A 95 3.78 -6.55 -21.25
C VAL A 95 2.98 -7.38 -20.23
N GLN A 96 3.65 -7.92 -19.20
CA GLN A 96 2.95 -8.67 -18.14
C GLN A 96 2.10 -7.73 -17.30
N GLU A 97 2.61 -6.54 -16.96
CA GLU A 97 1.83 -5.52 -16.26
C GLU A 97 0.60 -5.09 -17.06
N LEU A 98 0.76 -4.87 -18.38
CA LEU A 98 -0.35 -4.53 -19.27
C LEU A 98 -1.45 -5.58 -19.24
N ILE A 99 -1.08 -6.87 -19.38
CA ILE A 99 -2.04 -7.98 -19.35
C ILE A 99 -2.75 -8.05 -18.00
N VAL A 100 -1.99 -7.94 -16.90
CA VAL A 100 -2.58 -7.95 -15.55
C VAL A 100 -3.52 -6.77 -15.36
N ALA A 101 -3.13 -5.55 -15.72
CA ALA A 101 -3.95 -4.35 -15.56
C ALA A 101 -5.23 -4.38 -16.41
N LEU A 102 -5.21 -5.01 -17.59
CA LEU A 102 -6.41 -5.17 -18.42
C LEU A 102 -7.32 -6.31 -17.94
N ALA A 103 -6.79 -7.30 -17.23
CA ALA A 103 -7.55 -8.50 -16.87
C ALA A 103 -8.77 -8.21 -15.98
N GLY A 104 -8.65 -7.34 -14.98
CA GLY A 104 -9.78 -6.93 -14.14
C GLY A 104 -10.88 -6.21 -14.94
N PRO A 105 -10.58 -5.12 -15.66
CA PRO A 105 -11.55 -4.45 -16.54
C PRO A 105 -12.22 -5.39 -17.54
N MET A 106 -11.49 -6.36 -18.11
CA MET A 106 -12.08 -7.36 -19.01
C MET A 106 -13.13 -8.24 -18.33
N VAL A 107 -12.98 -8.56 -17.04
CA VAL A 107 -14.03 -9.27 -16.29
C VAL A 107 -15.31 -8.44 -16.24
N ASN A 108 -15.22 -7.14 -15.98
CA ASN A 108 -16.39 -6.26 -15.96
C ASN A 108 -17.03 -6.11 -17.34
N VAL A 109 -16.24 -6.07 -18.41
CA VAL A 109 -16.73 -6.09 -19.79
C VAL A 109 -17.53 -7.37 -20.06
N VAL A 110 -17.01 -8.53 -19.65
CA VAL A 110 -17.71 -9.81 -19.80
C VAL A 110 -19.00 -9.83 -18.97
N ILE A 111 -18.98 -9.38 -17.72
CA ILE A 111 -20.18 -9.29 -16.87
C ILE A 111 -21.23 -8.38 -17.52
N ALA A 112 -20.85 -7.19 -17.96
CA ALA A 112 -21.76 -6.26 -18.64
C ALA A 112 -22.31 -6.86 -19.94
N GLY A 113 -21.48 -7.54 -20.74
CA GLY A 113 -21.89 -8.19 -21.99
C GLY A 113 -22.87 -9.34 -21.77
N VAL A 114 -22.65 -10.17 -20.74
CA VAL A 114 -23.58 -11.25 -20.37
C VAL A 114 -24.91 -10.68 -19.89
N LEU A 115 -24.88 -9.67 -19.01
CA LEU A 115 -26.11 -9.01 -18.54
C LEU A 115 -26.87 -8.34 -19.69
N MET A 116 -26.15 -7.70 -20.63
CA MET A 116 -26.73 -7.10 -21.83
C MET A 116 -27.38 -8.17 -22.73
N ALA A 117 -26.74 -9.32 -22.92
CA ALA A 117 -27.30 -10.41 -23.71
C ALA A 117 -28.55 -11.04 -23.05
N MET A 118 -28.58 -11.11 -21.72
CA MET A 118 -29.71 -11.69 -20.98
C MET A 118 -30.90 -10.72 -20.83
N LEU A 119 -30.64 -9.43 -20.66
CA LEU A 119 -31.65 -8.42 -20.30
C LEU A 119 -32.02 -7.48 -21.45
N GLY A 120 -31.24 -7.49 -22.53
CA GLY A 120 -31.37 -6.55 -23.64
C GLY A 120 -30.83 -5.16 -23.32
N LEU A 121 -30.84 -4.28 -24.32
CA LEU A 121 -30.53 -2.86 -24.13
C LEU A 121 -31.69 -2.17 -23.39
N PRO A 122 -31.41 -1.27 -22.43
CA PRO A 122 -32.45 -0.47 -21.80
C PRO A 122 -33.16 0.36 -22.87
N ALA A 123 -34.49 0.27 -22.95
CA ALA A 123 -35.26 1.14 -23.83
C ALA A 123 -35.07 2.60 -23.36
N ALA A 124 -34.96 3.55 -24.30
CA ALA A 124 -34.67 4.95 -24.01
C ALA A 124 -35.66 5.59 -23.01
N ASP A 125 -36.88 5.06 -22.95
CA ASP A 125 -37.98 5.55 -22.12
C ASP A 125 -38.12 4.84 -20.76
N THR A 126 -37.18 3.94 -20.40
CA THR A 126 -37.23 3.29 -19.09
C THR A 126 -36.96 4.32 -17.98
N PRO A 127 -37.84 4.41 -16.96
CA PRO A 127 -37.63 5.31 -15.83
C PRO A 127 -36.31 4.97 -15.13
N ARG A 128 -35.34 5.91 -15.15
CA ARG A 128 -34.05 5.78 -14.46
C ARG A 128 -34.18 5.95 -12.94
N GLY A 129 -35.27 5.47 -12.34
CA GLY A 129 -35.41 5.35 -10.89
C GLY A 129 -34.58 4.19 -10.33
N LEU A 130 -34.23 4.26 -9.04
CA LEU A 130 -33.63 3.15 -8.32
C LEU A 130 -34.73 2.14 -7.96
N ASP A 131 -35.12 1.29 -8.90
CA ASP A 131 -36.02 0.18 -8.61
C ASP A 131 -35.23 -1.04 -8.11
N PHE A 132 -35.10 -1.14 -6.79
CA PHE A 132 -34.51 -2.31 -6.12
C PHE A 132 -35.52 -3.45 -5.91
N SER A 133 -36.76 -3.30 -6.36
CA SER A 133 -37.85 -4.24 -6.10
C SER A 133 -38.01 -5.30 -7.18
N SER A 134 -37.43 -5.09 -8.37
CA SER A 134 -37.46 -6.05 -9.49
C SER A 134 -36.07 -6.63 -9.80
N PRO A 135 -35.93 -7.96 -9.96
CA PRO A 135 -34.68 -8.60 -10.40
C PRO A 135 -34.15 -8.08 -11.74
N VAL A 136 -35.05 -7.71 -12.66
CA VAL A 136 -34.69 -7.15 -13.98
C VAL A 136 -34.08 -5.76 -13.83
N GLY A 137 -34.68 -4.91 -12.99
CA GLY A 137 -34.15 -3.58 -12.68
C GLY A 137 -32.77 -3.64 -12.02
N LEU A 138 -32.61 -4.56 -11.05
CA LEU A 138 -31.32 -4.83 -10.41
C LEU A 138 -30.24 -5.25 -11.42
N GLY A 139 -30.57 -6.16 -12.34
CA GLY A 139 -29.65 -6.63 -13.37
C GLY A 139 -29.23 -5.53 -14.35
N GLN A 140 -30.18 -4.70 -14.80
CA GLN A 140 -29.89 -3.55 -15.67
C GLN A 140 -28.99 -2.53 -14.97
N ARG A 141 -29.23 -2.24 -13.68
CA ARG A 141 -28.34 -1.36 -12.90
C ARG A 141 -26.96 -1.95 -12.69
N LEU A 142 -26.87 -3.26 -12.45
CA LEU A 142 -25.59 -3.93 -12.30
C LEU A 142 -24.77 -3.88 -13.60
N MET A 143 -25.43 -3.98 -14.76
CA MET A 143 -24.81 -3.78 -16.07
C MET A 143 -24.27 -2.36 -16.23
N GLU A 144 -25.09 -1.33 -15.96
CA GLU A 144 -24.67 0.08 -16.02
C GLU A 144 -23.46 0.36 -15.13
N ILE A 145 -23.46 -0.18 -13.90
CA ILE A 145 -22.33 -0.03 -12.97
C ILE A 145 -21.09 -0.75 -13.49
N ASN A 146 -21.21 -1.96 -14.05
CA ASN A 146 -20.04 -2.64 -14.61
C ASN A 146 -19.43 -1.85 -15.78
N ILE A 147 -20.24 -1.23 -16.63
CA ILE A 147 -19.77 -0.32 -17.69
C ILE A 147 -19.08 0.90 -17.07
N ALA A 148 -19.70 1.53 -16.07
CA ALA A 148 -19.12 2.67 -15.37
C ALA A 148 -17.78 2.31 -14.68
N LEU A 149 -17.68 1.10 -14.09
CA LEU A 149 -16.45 0.58 -13.48
C LEU A 149 -15.34 0.39 -14.53
N VAL A 150 -15.66 -0.08 -15.74
CA VAL A 150 -14.68 -0.17 -16.84
C VAL A 150 -14.21 1.23 -17.24
N ILE A 151 -15.14 2.15 -17.47
CA ILE A 151 -14.79 3.52 -17.89
C ILE A 151 -13.92 4.19 -16.82
N PHE A 152 -14.33 4.11 -15.55
CA PHE A 152 -13.59 4.70 -14.45
C PHE A 152 -12.21 4.06 -14.29
N ASN A 153 -12.13 2.72 -14.26
CA ASN A 153 -10.84 2.05 -14.11
C ASN A 153 -9.93 2.22 -15.32
N MET A 154 -10.44 2.56 -16.52
CA MET A 154 -9.61 2.84 -17.70
C MET A 154 -9.22 4.31 -17.85
N ILE A 155 -9.57 5.18 -16.90
CA ILE A 155 -9.02 6.53 -16.85
C ILE A 155 -7.50 6.43 -16.67
N PRO A 156 -6.67 7.11 -17.49
CA PRO A 156 -5.21 7.02 -17.45
C PRO A 156 -4.62 7.82 -16.27
N ALA A 157 -5.00 7.46 -15.04
CA ALA A 157 -4.51 8.07 -13.81
C ALA A 157 -4.42 7.03 -12.70
N PHE A 158 -3.36 7.09 -11.88
CA PHE A 158 -3.28 6.29 -10.67
C PHE A 158 -4.31 6.77 -9.63
N PRO A 159 -4.89 5.88 -8.81
CA PRO A 159 -4.53 4.46 -8.64
C PRO A 159 -5.32 3.49 -9.55
N MET A 160 -6.02 3.99 -10.55
CA MET A 160 -6.86 3.17 -11.44
C MET A 160 -6.01 2.30 -12.38
N ASP A 161 -6.59 1.22 -12.88
CA ASP A 161 -5.90 0.29 -13.80
C ASP A 161 -5.40 0.97 -15.07
N GLY A 162 -6.10 1.98 -15.57
CA GLY A 162 -5.77 2.75 -16.76
C GLY A 162 -4.45 3.51 -16.58
N GLY A 163 -4.13 3.93 -15.35
CA GLY A 163 -2.81 4.47 -15.01
C GLY A 163 -1.70 3.42 -15.17
N ARG A 164 -1.96 2.17 -14.74
CA ARG A 164 -1.05 1.03 -14.94
C ARG A 164 -0.93 0.63 -16.40
N VAL A 165 -2.04 0.62 -17.14
CA VAL A 165 -2.06 0.37 -18.60
C VAL A 165 -1.20 1.41 -19.32
N LEU A 166 -1.41 2.71 -19.04
CA LEU A 166 -0.61 3.79 -19.61
C LEU A 166 0.86 3.64 -19.24
N ARG A 167 1.18 3.42 -17.96
CA ARG A 167 2.56 3.19 -17.50
C ARG A 167 3.20 2.02 -18.24
N ALA A 168 2.52 0.88 -18.33
CA ALA A 168 3.03 -0.32 -18.98
C ALA A 168 3.31 -0.09 -20.46
N LEU A 169 2.43 0.62 -21.18
CA LEU A 169 2.64 1.00 -22.57
C LEU A 169 3.86 1.92 -22.73
N LEU A 170 3.98 2.95 -21.89
CA LEU A 170 5.13 3.85 -21.91
C LEU A 170 6.44 3.13 -21.55
N ALA A 171 6.39 2.18 -20.61
CA ALA A 171 7.53 1.40 -20.16
C ALA A 171 8.06 0.40 -21.22
N MET A 172 7.31 0.17 -22.31
CA MET A 172 7.84 -0.56 -23.47
C MET A 172 8.92 0.22 -24.22
N PHE A 173 8.89 1.55 -24.13
CA PHE A 173 9.80 2.44 -24.87
C PHE A 173 10.69 3.29 -23.96
N LEU A 174 10.34 3.42 -22.68
CA LEU A 174 11.00 4.26 -21.70
C LEU A 174 11.41 3.47 -20.46
N PRO A 175 12.43 3.91 -19.70
CA PRO A 175 12.73 3.36 -18.39
C PRO A 175 11.49 3.41 -17.46
N TYR A 176 11.27 2.36 -16.68
CA TYR A 176 10.08 2.19 -15.83
C TYR A 176 9.80 3.39 -14.91
N ALA A 177 10.84 3.95 -14.29
CA ALA A 177 10.72 5.15 -13.45
C ALA A 177 10.25 6.39 -14.24
N ARG A 178 10.73 6.58 -15.47
CA ARG A 178 10.28 7.68 -16.35
C ARG A 178 8.85 7.46 -16.83
N ALA A 179 8.51 6.23 -17.21
CA ALA A 179 7.14 5.86 -17.60
C ALA A 179 6.14 6.13 -16.46
N THR A 180 6.51 5.77 -15.22
CA THR A 180 5.70 6.07 -14.03
C THR A 180 5.57 7.57 -13.81
N ALA A 181 6.65 8.35 -13.92
CA ALA A 181 6.59 9.79 -13.75
C ALA A 181 5.64 10.48 -14.76
N ILE A 182 5.68 10.07 -16.03
CA ILE A 182 4.78 10.59 -17.07
C ILE A 182 3.33 10.18 -16.80
N ALA A 183 3.08 8.92 -16.46
CA ALA A 183 1.73 8.43 -16.14
C ALA A 183 1.15 9.15 -14.90
N SER A 184 1.96 9.35 -13.86
CA SER A 184 1.56 10.11 -12.68
C SER A 184 1.30 11.58 -12.98
N MET A 185 2.12 12.23 -13.83
CA MET A 185 1.91 13.61 -14.26
C MET A 185 0.59 13.77 -15.03
N ILE A 186 0.29 12.86 -15.96
CA ILE A 186 -0.98 12.85 -16.70
C ILE A 186 -2.15 12.66 -15.72
N GLY A 187 -2.03 11.72 -14.78
CA GLY A 187 -3.06 11.50 -13.77
C GLY A 187 -3.29 12.71 -12.86
N GLN A 188 -2.22 13.41 -12.46
CA GLN A 188 -2.30 14.66 -11.70
C GLN A 188 -2.95 15.79 -12.50
N ALA A 189 -2.68 15.90 -13.80
CA ALA A 189 -3.32 16.88 -14.67
C ALA A 189 -4.83 16.61 -14.79
N ILE A 190 -5.24 15.35 -14.97
CA ILE A 190 -6.65 14.93 -14.98
C ILE A 190 -7.32 15.24 -13.64
N ALA A 191 -6.65 14.92 -12.53
CA ALA A 191 -7.14 15.24 -11.19
C ALA A 191 -7.29 16.75 -10.97
N GLY A 192 -6.31 17.55 -11.41
CA GLY A 192 -6.35 19.01 -11.35
C GLY A 192 -7.54 19.58 -12.12
N ALA A 193 -7.81 19.10 -13.33
CA ALA A 193 -9.01 19.46 -14.08
C ALA A 193 -10.30 19.05 -13.34
N GLY A 194 -10.29 17.86 -12.72
CA GLY A 194 -11.38 17.38 -11.86
C GLY A 194 -11.67 18.29 -10.66
N VAL A 195 -10.64 18.83 -10.01
CA VAL A 195 -10.79 19.81 -8.92
C VAL A 195 -11.46 21.09 -9.42
N VAL A 196 -11.01 21.63 -10.56
CA VAL A 196 -11.61 22.84 -11.15
C VAL A 196 -13.09 22.61 -11.46
N MET A 197 -13.43 21.50 -12.12
CA MET A 197 -14.83 21.15 -12.40
C MET A 197 -15.67 20.97 -11.12
N ALA A 198 -15.11 20.30 -10.11
CA ALA A 198 -15.79 20.09 -8.84
C ALA A 198 -16.12 21.40 -8.10
N LEU A 199 -15.21 22.38 -8.17
CA LEU A 199 -15.42 23.72 -7.61
C LEU A 199 -16.46 24.50 -8.41
N MET A 200 -16.44 24.42 -9.75
CA MET A 200 -17.42 25.10 -10.60
C MET A 200 -18.85 24.61 -10.37
N TRP A 201 -19.03 23.32 -10.07
CA TRP A 201 -20.36 22.72 -9.83
C TRP A 201 -20.68 22.50 -8.34
N LEU A 202 -19.84 22.96 -7.42
CA LEU A 202 -20.04 22.83 -5.97
C LEU A 202 -20.32 21.39 -5.51
N HIS A 203 -19.68 20.40 -6.13
CA HIS A 203 -19.85 18.98 -5.81
C HIS A 203 -18.70 18.47 -4.91
N PRO A 204 -18.91 18.37 -3.57
CA PRO A 204 -17.82 18.05 -2.63
C PRO A 204 -17.25 16.65 -2.83
N MET A 205 -18.06 15.69 -3.30
CA MET A 205 -17.58 14.33 -3.58
C MET A 205 -16.59 14.29 -4.75
N PHE A 206 -16.83 15.06 -5.82
CA PHE A 206 -15.89 15.12 -6.95
C PHE A 206 -14.58 15.77 -6.56
N PHE A 207 -14.64 16.79 -5.68
CA PHE A 207 -13.45 17.40 -5.12
C PHE A 207 -12.61 16.38 -4.34
N LEU A 208 -13.24 15.59 -3.45
CA LEU A 208 -12.55 14.58 -2.66
C LEU A 208 -11.95 13.47 -3.54
N ILE A 209 -12.69 12.99 -4.55
CA ILE A 209 -12.19 11.98 -5.50
C ILE A 209 -10.98 12.53 -6.27
N ALA A 210 -11.07 13.76 -6.79
CA ALA A 210 -9.96 14.37 -7.52
C ALA A 210 -8.73 14.55 -6.63
N LEU A 211 -8.90 14.99 -5.38
CA LEU A 211 -7.81 15.11 -4.42
C LEU A 211 -7.14 13.76 -4.14
N PHE A 212 -7.95 12.71 -3.97
CA PHE A 212 -7.46 11.35 -3.77
C PHE A 212 -6.64 10.86 -4.97
N ILE A 213 -7.12 11.05 -6.20
CA ILE A 213 -6.39 10.70 -7.42
C ILE A 213 -5.06 11.45 -7.49
N PHE A 214 -5.04 12.75 -7.19
CA PHE A 214 -3.82 13.56 -7.22
C PHE A 214 -2.74 13.03 -6.27
N PHE A 215 -3.11 12.77 -5.00
CA PHE A 215 -2.17 12.26 -4.01
C PHE A 215 -1.76 10.81 -4.27
N ALA A 216 -2.69 9.96 -4.73
CA ALA A 216 -2.38 8.58 -5.10
C ALA A 216 -1.37 8.52 -6.25
N ALA A 217 -1.55 9.33 -7.30
CA ALA A 217 -0.62 9.42 -8.41
C ALA A 217 0.76 9.94 -7.99
N ARG A 218 0.80 10.91 -7.07
CA ARG A 218 2.04 11.41 -6.48
C ARG A 218 2.75 10.31 -5.67
N GLY A 219 2.02 9.64 -4.79
CA GLY A 219 2.55 8.57 -3.94
C GLY A 219 3.09 7.40 -4.75
N GLU A 220 2.43 7.00 -5.84
CA GLU A 220 2.93 5.96 -6.74
C GLU A 220 4.27 6.34 -7.38
N ASN A 221 4.40 7.59 -7.87
CA ASN A 221 5.65 8.06 -8.44
C ASN A 221 6.77 8.10 -7.39
N GLU A 222 6.52 8.71 -6.23
CA GLU A 222 7.51 8.80 -5.15
C GLU A 222 7.98 7.41 -4.67
N ALA A 223 7.06 6.44 -4.60
CA ALA A 223 7.39 5.06 -4.26
C ALA A 223 8.29 4.40 -5.32
N VAL A 224 7.99 4.58 -6.61
CA VAL A 224 8.82 4.01 -7.69
C VAL A 224 10.18 4.70 -7.78
N GLN A 225 10.26 6.02 -7.65
CA GLN A 225 11.54 6.75 -7.68
C GLN A 225 12.45 6.34 -6.53
N THR A 226 11.89 6.24 -5.31
CA THR A 226 12.63 5.76 -4.14
C THR A 226 13.14 4.34 -4.39
N ASN A 227 12.28 3.43 -4.86
CA ASN A 227 12.68 2.05 -5.15
C ASN A 227 13.78 1.95 -6.21
N GLU A 228 13.71 2.75 -7.28
CA GLU A 228 14.73 2.74 -8.33
C GLU A 228 16.06 3.32 -7.84
N ALA A 229 16.03 4.36 -7.01
CA ALA A 229 17.22 4.96 -6.43
C ALA A 229 17.98 3.98 -5.51
N LEU A 230 17.25 3.11 -4.80
CA LEU A 230 17.82 2.07 -3.92
C LEU A 230 18.25 0.80 -4.67
N ARG A 231 17.86 0.62 -5.94
CA ARG A 231 18.00 -0.65 -6.68
C ARG A 231 19.43 -1.18 -6.79
N HIS A 232 20.41 -0.28 -6.89
CA HIS A 232 21.82 -0.61 -7.08
C HIS A 232 22.67 -0.37 -5.84
N LEU A 233 22.04 -0.09 -4.71
CA LEU A 233 22.72 0.21 -3.45
C LEU A 233 22.68 -1.00 -2.52
N THR A 234 23.72 -1.11 -1.72
CA THR A 234 23.86 -2.07 -0.63
C THR A 234 23.71 -1.37 0.71
N LEU A 235 23.50 -2.16 1.75
CA LEU A 235 23.44 -1.67 3.12
C LEU A 235 24.72 -0.93 3.53
N ALA A 236 25.88 -1.39 3.04
CA ALA A 236 27.18 -0.75 3.26
C ALA A 236 27.26 0.69 2.74
N ASP A 237 26.49 1.04 1.70
CA ASP A 237 26.51 2.37 1.10
C ASP A 237 25.72 3.41 1.91
N ALA A 238 24.87 2.96 2.84
CA ALA A 238 23.92 3.81 3.58
C ALA A 238 24.06 3.73 5.11
N MET A 239 24.79 2.74 5.63
CA MET A 239 24.96 2.57 7.08
C MET A 239 25.93 3.62 7.64
N ILE A 240 25.66 4.11 8.85
CA ILE A 240 26.66 4.82 9.64
C ILE A 240 27.59 3.79 10.29
N THR A 241 28.88 4.08 10.25
CA THR A 241 29.93 3.26 10.88
C THR A 241 30.44 3.88 12.18
N ASP A 242 30.14 5.15 12.42
CA ASP A 242 30.44 5.84 13.67
C ASP A 242 29.17 5.87 14.53
N PHE A 243 29.14 5.04 15.55
CA PHE A 243 28.02 4.89 16.45
C PHE A 243 28.47 4.41 17.83
N HIS A 244 27.67 4.73 18.84
CA HIS A 244 27.91 4.29 20.21
C HIS A 244 27.15 3.00 20.51
N THR A 245 27.82 2.08 21.19
CA THR A 245 27.25 0.84 21.73
C THR A 245 27.34 0.85 23.26
N LEU A 246 26.43 0.13 23.91
CA LEU A 246 26.41 -0.02 25.37
C LEU A 246 26.51 -1.49 25.76
N PRO A 247 27.17 -1.83 26.88
CA PRO A 247 27.22 -3.21 27.36
C PRO A 247 25.87 -3.63 27.95
N GLU A 248 25.52 -4.92 27.85
CA GLU A 248 24.28 -5.47 28.43
C GLU A 248 24.22 -5.31 29.96
N SER A 249 25.38 -5.25 30.62
CA SER A 249 25.52 -4.98 32.05
C SER A 249 25.43 -3.49 32.43
N GLY A 250 25.26 -2.60 31.46
CA GLY A 250 25.16 -1.15 31.69
C GLY A 250 23.89 -0.74 32.41
N LEU A 251 23.87 0.52 32.86
CA LEU A 251 22.74 1.13 33.56
C LEU A 251 21.99 2.10 32.66
N LEU A 252 20.74 2.43 33.02
CA LEU A 252 19.96 3.44 32.29
C LEU A 252 20.60 4.82 32.32
N LYS A 253 21.34 5.17 33.38
CA LYS A 253 22.10 6.40 33.46
C LYS A 253 23.12 6.52 32.31
N ASP A 254 23.87 5.45 32.02
CA ASP A 254 24.88 5.45 30.96
C ASP A 254 24.23 5.71 29.59
N ALA A 255 23.06 5.12 29.36
CA ALA A 255 22.27 5.36 28.16
C ALA A 255 21.70 6.78 28.09
N ALA A 256 21.29 7.36 29.22
CA ALA A 256 20.81 8.73 29.29
C ALA A 256 21.92 9.75 29.02
N ASP A 257 23.11 9.52 29.59
CA ASP A 257 24.30 10.34 29.36
C ASP A 257 24.72 10.25 27.88
N ALA A 258 24.69 9.06 27.27
CA ALA A 258 24.96 8.87 25.85
C ALA A 258 23.94 9.58 24.94
N LEU A 259 22.65 9.57 25.31
CA LEU A 259 21.59 10.28 24.57
C LEU A 259 21.78 11.80 24.58
N ILE A 260 22.29 12.37 25.67
CA ILE A 260 22.53 13.82 25.79
C ILE A 260 23.85 14.21 25.10
N ALA A 261 24.86 13.34 25.14
CA ALA A 261 26.18 13.60 24.59
C ALA A 261 26.23 13.54 23.05
N GLY A 262 25.29 12.85 22.40
CA GLY A 262 25.27 12.65 20.95
C GLY A 262 23.92 12.90 20.30
N SER A 263 23.86 12.70 18.98
CA SER A 263 22.62 12.73 18.19
C SER A 263 21.96 11.36 18.04
N GLN A 264 22.60 10.29 18.55
CA GLN A 264 22.08 8.93 18.44
C GLN A 264 20.93 8.72 19.42
N HIS A 265 19.76 8.32 18.92
CA HIS A 265 18.56 8.12 19.74
C HIS A 265 18.36 6.67 20.20
N ASP A 266 18.85 5.70 19.43
CA ASP A 266 18.71 4.27 19.69
C ASP A 266 20.08 3.61 19.78
N PHE A 267 20.30 2.76 20.79
CA PHE A 267 21.62 2.21 21.13
C PHE A 267 21.66 0.69 20.97
N PRO A 268 22.56 0.13 20.13
CA PRO A 268 22.85 -1.29 20.12
C PRO A 268 23.49 -1.72 21.43
N ILE A 269 22.96 -2.78 22.01
CA ILE A 269 23.42 -3.36 23.25
C ILE A 269 24.20 -4.63 22.95
N LEU A 270 25.45 -4.70 23.41
CA LEU A 270 26.34 -5.83 23.18
C LEU A 270 26.41 -6.73 24.41
N ALA A 271 26.36 -8.05 24.19
CA ALA A 271 26.64 -9.04 25.21
C ALA A 271 28.15 -9.10 25.51
N ALA A 272 28.52 -9.82 26.58
CA ALA A 272 29.91 -9.95 27.01
C ALA A 272 30.83 -10.63 25.96
N ASP A 273 30.27 -11.43 25.05
CA ASP A 273 30.97 -12.09 23.94
C ASP A 273 31.09 -11.19 22.69
N GLY A 274 30.64 -9.94 22.76
CA GLY A 274 30.64 -9.00 21.65
C GLY A 274 29.47 -9.18 20.68
N SER A 275 28.57 -10.14 20.92
CA SER A 275 27.39 -10.34 20.09
C SER A 275 26.31 -9.27 20.34
N LEU A 276 25.47 -9.00 19.34
CA LEU A 276 24.31 -8.11 19.51
C LEU A 276 23.26 -8.75 20.42
N ALA A 277 23.11 -8.24 21.64
CA ALA A 277 22.09 -8.65 22.61
C ALA A 277 20.70 -8.06 22.28
N GLY A 278 20.66 -6.84 21.75
CA GLY A 278 19.42 -6.15 21.37
C GLY A 278 19.62 -4.66 21.10
N ILE A 279 18.53 -3.92 20.99
CA ILE A 279 18.54 -2.45 20.84
C ILE A 279 17.75 -1.80 21.96
N LEU A 280 18.28 -0.74 22.54
CA LEU A 280 17.58 0.13 23.48
C LEU A 280 17.04 1.33 22.70
N THR A 281 15.72 1.43 22.59
CA THR A 281 15.09 2.57 21.92
C THR A 281 14.89 3.74 22.87
N ARG A 282 14.85 4.97 22.34
CA ARG A 282 14.56 6.17 23.12
C ARG A 282 13.30 6.04 23.99
N GLY A 283 12.23 5.48 23.41
CA GLY A 283 10.97 5.28 24.13
C GLY A 283 11.13 4.42 25.39
N ARG A 284 11.86 3.31 25.29
CA ARG A 284 12.09 2.39 26.42
C ARG A 284 13.08 2.93 27.44
N LEU A 285 14.05 3.72 27.01
CA LEU A 285 14.95 4.44 27.91
C LEU A 285 14.15 5.40 28.80
N ILE A 286 13.28 6.23 28.21
CA ILE A 286 12.44 7.18 28.96
C ILE A 286 11.45 6.46 29.88
N GLU A 287 10.81 5.39 29.38
CA GLU A 287 9.90 4.56 30.18
C GLU A 287 10.62 3.94 31.38
N GLY A 288 11.82 3.39 31.15
CA GLY A 288 12.66 2.78 32.17
C GLY A 288 13.11 3.77 33.24
N LEU A 289 13.55 4.96 32.84
CA LEU A 289 13.96 6.02 33.76
C LEU A 289 12.79 6.49 34.64
N THR A 290 11.59 6.54 34.08
CA THR A 290 10.38 6.97 34.80
C THR A 290 9.92 5.95 35.84
N HIS A 291 10.01 4.64 35.53
CA HIS A 291 9.48 3.57 36.40
C HIS A 291 10.51 3.00 37.38
N TYR A 292 11.76 2.85 36.95
CA TYR A 292 12.79 2.13 37.71
C TYR A 292 13.96 3.02 38.16
N GLY A 293 14.07 4.23 37.62
CA GLY A 293 15.14 5.18 37.93
C GLY A 293 16.45 4.91 37.19
N PRO A 294 17.46 5.79 37.37
CA PRO A 294 18.71 5.78 36.58
C PRO A 294 19.64 4.59 36.85
N GLU A 295 19.56 3.98 38.03
CA GLU A 295 20.43 2.87 38.45
C GLU A 295 19.92 1.49 38.01
N HIS A 296 18.85 1.42 37.19
CA HIS A 296 18.29 0.15 36.75
C HIS A 296 19.11 -0.47 35.59
N PRO A 297 19.33 -1.81 35.57
CA PRO A 297 20.04 -2.49 34.49
C PRO A 297 19.30 -2.48 33.15
N LEU A 298 20.05 -2.50 32.04
CA LEU A 298 19.49 -2.48 30.67
C LEU A 298 18.82 -3.80 30.24
N VAL A 299 19.27 -4.95 30.77
CA VAL A 299 18.91 -6.33 30.35
C VAL A 299 17.40 -6.54 30.11
N GLY A 300 16.55 -5.93 30.94
CA GLY A 300 15.08 -6.07 30.91
C GLY A 300 14.35 -5.14 29.96
N LEU A 301 15.02 -4.12 29.42
CA LEU A 301 14.43 -3.06 28.59
C LEU A 301 14.83 -3.16 27.12
N ILE A 302 15.72 -4.07 26.76
CA ILE A 302 16.19 -4.22 25.37
C ILE A 302 15.17 -4.92 24.46
N PHE A 303 15.10 -4.47 23.22
CA PHE A 303 14.35 -5.13 22.16
C PHE A 303 15.29 -6.14 21.47
N ARG A 304 15.02 -7.44 21.62
CA ARG A 304 15.92 -8.52 21.17
C ARG A 304 15.56 -9.11 19.80
N ASP A 305 14.32 -8.94 19.35
CA ASP A 305 13.82 -9.53 18.10
C ASP A 305 14.23 -8.69 16.88
N ILE A 306 15.53 -8.67 16.61
CA ILE A 306 16.14 -7.87 15.52
C ILE A 306 16.59 -8.83 14.40
N PRO A 307 16.04 -8.68 13.18
CA PRO A 307 16.48 -9.42 12.01
C PRO A 307 17.97 -9.20 11.74
N ALA A 308 18.70 -10.28 11.46
CA ALA A 308 20.09 -10.19 11.05
C ALA A 308 20.19 -9.69 9.60
N VAL A 309 20.84 -8.55 9.40
CA VAL A 309 21.21 -8.02 8.08
C VAL A 309 22.71 -7.80 7.99
N PHE A 310 23.24 -7.94 6.78
CA PHE A 310 24.67 -7.88 6.49
C PHE A 310 24.99 -6.73 5.51
N PRO A 311 26.24 -6.25 5.43
CA PRO A 311 26.61 -5.11 4.57
C PRO A 311 26.27 -5.30 3.09
N ALA A 312 26.42 -6.54 2.59
CA ALA A 312 26.12 -6.88 1.19
C ALA A 312 24.62 -7.01 0.88
N THR A 313 23.75 -6.90 1.89
CA THR A 313 22.30 -7.00 1.69
C THR A 313 21.84 -5.84 0.81
N PRO A 314 20.99 -6.08 -0.21
CA PRO A 314 20.42 -5.01 -1.01
C PRO A 314 19.69 -3.99 -0.14
N LEU A 315 19.95 -2.70 -0.36
CA LEU A 315 19.40 -1.63 0.48
C LEU A 315 17.87 -1.62 0.47
N LYS A 316 17.25 -2.00 -0.66
CA LYS A 316 15.79 -2.17 -0.77
C LYS A 316 15.26 -3.18 0.26
N GLN A 317 15.90 -4.34 0.39
CA GLN A 317 15.49 -5.37 1.34
C GLN A 317 15.68 -4.87 2.79
N ALA A 318 16.79 -4.21 3.08
CA ALA A 318 17.05 -3.63 4.39
C ALA A 318 16.03 -2.54 4.76
N PHE A 319 15.61 -1.71 3.80
CA PHE A 319 14.60 -0.68 4.00
C PHE A 319 13.21 -1.28 4.28
N GLU A 320 12.84 -2.37 3.59
CA GLU A 320 11.58 -3.10 3.88
C GLU A 320 11.59 -3.69 5.30
N VAL A 321 12.72 -4.23 5.75
CA VAL A 321 12.90 -4.72 7.12
C VAL A 321 12.80 -3.59 8.13
N LEU A 322 13.49 -2.47 7.90
CA LEU A 322 13.46 -1.30 8.78
C LEU A 322 12.03 -0.77 8.98
N ARG A 323 11.23 -0.70 7.91
CA ARG A 323 9.82 -0.25 8.00
C ARG A 323 8.89 -1.20 8.74
N ALA A 324 9.27 -2.47 8.86
CA ALA A 324 8.50 -3.47 9.59
C ALA A 324 8.87 -3.51 11.09
N LEU A 325 10.01 -2.92 11.47
CA LEU A 325 10.47 -2.90 12.85
C LEU A 325 9.83 -1.78 13.66
N PRO A 326 9.64 -2.00 14.97
CA PRO A 326 9.25 -0.94 15.90
C PRO A 326 10.41 0.00 16.26
N SER A 327 11.66 -0.36 15.97
CA SER A 327 12.84 0.50 16.14
C SER A 327 13.08 1.36 14.90
N GLU A 328 13.59 2.58 15.09
CA GLU A 328 13.92 3.49 13.98
C GLU A 328 15.30 3.21 13.38
N VAL A 329 16.02 2.26 13.97
CA VAL A 329 17.37 1.84 13.57
C VAL A 329 17.43 0.33 13.39
N LEU A 330 18.18 -0.09 12.38
CA LEU A 330 18.50 -1.48 12.04
C LEU A 330 20.02 -1.72 12.18
N PRO A 331 20.46 -2.48 13.20
CA PRO A 331 21.86 -2.89 13.36
C PRO A 331 22.33 -3.80 12.22
N VAL A 332 23.50 -3.50 11.67
CA VAL A 332 24.17 -4.29 10.64
C VAL A 332 25.20 -5.20 11.30
N ARG A 333 25.03 -6.51 11.13
CA ARG A 333 25.92 -7.51 11.71
C ARG A 333 27.08 -7.82 10.78
N ASP A 334 28.23 -8.13 11.36
CA ASP A 334 29.33 -8.70 10.59
C ASP A 334 28.95 -10.10 10.09
N THR A 335 29.49 -10.48 8.93
CA THR A 335 29.34 -11.82 8.36
C THR A 335 30.27 -12.84 9.03
N ARG A 336 31.34 -12.37 9.68
CA ARG A 336 32.38 -13.20 10.31
C ARG A 336 32.34 -13.14 11.83
N GLU A 337 31.99 -11.99 12.39
CA GLU A 337 31.89 -11.74 13.83
C GLU A 337 30.41 -11.54 14.21
N GLN A 338 30.00 -11.93 15.43
CA GLN A 338 28.61 -11.72 15.86
C GLN A 338 28.32 -10.25 16.27
N GLY A 339 29.30 -9.36 16.09
CA GLY A 339 29.23 -7.95 16.42
C GLY A 339 28.44 -7.09 15.44
N VAL A 340 28.25 -5.83 15.82
CA VAL A 340 27.62 -4.79 15.00
C VAL A 340 28.71 -3.94 14.35
N ILE A 341 28.62 -3.77 13.03
CA ILE A 341 29.59 -3.00 12.23
C ILE A 341 28.99 -1.74 11.61
N GLY A 342 27.67 -1.54 11.77
CA GLY A 342 27.00 -0.34 11.32
C GLY A 342 25.57 -0.25 11.82
N LEU A 343 24.98 0.94 11.66
CA LEU A 343 23.56 1.18 11.90
C LEU A 343 22.92 1.80 10.67
N LEU A 344 21.71 1.35 10.33
CA LEU A 344 20.90 1.93 9.28
C LEU A 344 19.66 2.59 9.89
N SER A 345 19.45 3.87 9.61
CA SER A 345 18.24 4.61 9.97
C SER A 345 17.52 5.09 8.72
N ALA A 346 16.24 5.47 8.85
CA ALA A 346 15.49 6.06 7.75
C ALA A 346 16.06 7.44 7.33
N GLU A 347 16.64 8.16 8.30
CA GLU A 347 17.32 9.44 8.09
C GLU A 347 18.54 9.28 7.18
N ASN A 348 19.42 8.32 7.46
CA ASN A 348 20.62 8.06 6.65
C ASN A 348 20.28 7.71 5.19
N ILE A 349 19.20 6.93 4.99
CA ILE A 349 18.71 6.62 3.65
C ILE A 349 18.23 7.90 2.95
N GLY A 350 17.52 8.78 3.66
CA GLY A 350 17.10 10.08 3.16
C GLY A 350 18.27 10.97 2.74
N GLU A 351 19.28 11.09 3.60
CA GLU A 351 20.50 11.86 3.32
C GLU A 351 21.26 11.32 2.11
N LEU A 352 21.44 10.00 2.02
CA LEU A 352 22.08 9.35 0.88
C LEU A 352 21.36 9.68 -0.43
N LEU A 353 20.02 9.64 -0.43
CA LEU A 353 19.21 9.97 -1.60
C LEU A 353 19.34 11.45 -1.98
N LEU A 354 19.34 12.37 -1.01
CA LEU A 354 19.53 13.81 -1.23
C LEU A 354 20.90 14.09 -1.85
N LEU A 355 21.98 13.53 -1.29
CA LEU A 355 23.34 13.71 -1.78
C LEU A 355 23.50 13.17 -3.20
N ARG A 356 22.95 11.99 -3.50
CA ARG A 356 23.01 11.42 -4.84
C ARG A 356 22.24 12.24 -5.86
N ASN A 357 21.09 12.78 -5.50
CA ASN A 357 20.31 13.66 -6.38
C ASN A 357 21.10 14.94 -6.70
N ALA A 358 21.71 15.58 -5.69
CA ALA A 358 22.54 16.77 -5.88
C ALA A 358 23.76 16.49 -6.80
N ILE A 359 24.45 15.35 -6.60
CA ILE A 359 25.58 14.95 -7.45
C ILE A 359 25.15 14.66 -8.89
N ALA A 360 23.97 14.06 -9.08
CA ALA A 360 23.42 13.76 -10.41
C ALA A 360 23.03 15.04 -11.17
N GLU A 361 22.55 16.07 -10.48
CA GLU A 361 22.27 17.38 -11.07
C GLU A 361 23.54 18.11 -11.48
N TRP A 362 24.61 18.02 -10.69
CA TRP A 362 25.90 18.64 -11.04
C TRP A 362 26.56 18.05 -12.29
N LYS A 363 26.26 16.80 -12.65
CA LYS A 363 26.80 16.11 -13.83
C LYS A 363 26.02 16.37 -15.12
N LYS A 364 24.87 17.03 -15.06
CA LYS A 364 24.10 17.46 -16.23
C LYS A 364 24.51 18.87 -16.62
#